data_AF-A0A1G1FMP7-F1
#
_entry.id   AF-A0A1G1FMP7-F1
#
_cell.length_a   1.000
_cell.length_b   1.000
_cell.length_c   1.000
_cell.angle_alpha   90.00
_cell.angle_beta   90.00
_cell.angle_gamma   90.00
#
_symmetry.space_group_name_H-M   'P 1'
#
loop_
_entity.id
_entity.type
_entity.pdbx_description
1 polymer ?
#
loop_
_entity_poly.entity_id
_entity_poly.type
_entity_poly.pdbx_seq_one_letter_code
_entity_poly.pdbx_strand_id
1 'polypeptide(L)' 'MATGVANKMRAHFGDEIDVSIYLIDSPEAANYVLRAATTVFLNDAWVPLDIATSAGRMQEYIEQAQASGGTHEGS' A
#
# COMPACT_ATOMS: atom_id res chain seq x y z
N MET A 1 0.33 -6.51 -12.15
CA MET A 1 1.15 -6.96 -11.00
C MET A 1 1.19 -5.85 -9.96
N ALA A 2 1.02 -6.16 -8.68
CA ALA A 2 0.90 -5.15 -7.62
C ALA A 2 2.19 -4.35 -7.38
N THR A 3 3.38 -4.91 -7.62
CA THR A 3 4.65 -4.16 -7.60
C THR A 3 4.67 -2.99 -8.60
N GLY A 4 4.08 -3.17 -9.79
CA GLY A 4 3.97 -2.10 -10.79
C GLY A 4 3.01 -1.00 -10.35
N VAL A 5 1.92 -1.37 -9.66
CA VAL A 5 0.99 -0.41 -9.07
C VAL A 5 1.66 0.37 -7.95
N ALA A 6 2.38 -0.30 -7.04
CA ALA A 6 3.11 0.35 -5.94
C ALA A 6 4.11 1.39 -6.42
N ASN A 7 4.91 1.09 -7.46
CA ASN A 7 5.82 2.07 -8.05
C ASN A 7 5.08 3.27 -8.67
N LYS A 8 3.92 3.04 -9.29
CA LYS A 8 3.09 4.12 -9.85
C LYS A 8 2.50 5.00 -8.74
N MET A 9 2.05 4.41 -7.63
CA MET A 9 1.57 5.17 -6.47
C MET A 9 2.68 6.01 -5.86
N ARG A 10 3.88 5.43 -5.67
CA ARG A 10 5.06 6.17 -5.21
C ARG A 10 5.40 7.35 -6.11
N ALA A 11 5.30 7.18 -7.43
CA ALA A 11 5.54 8.27 -8.38
C ALA A 11 4.44 9.35 -8.36
N HIS A 12 3.20 8.99 -8.01
CA HIS A 12 2.05 9.89 -7.99
C HIS A 12 1.99 10.73 -6.70
N PHE A 13 2.09 10.07 -5.56
CA PHE A 13 2.03 10.68 -4.23
C PHE A 13 3.40 11.15 -3.72
N GLY A 14 4.49 10.75 -4.38
CA GLY A 14 5.84 11.18 -4.02
C GLY A 14 6.18 10.85 -2.57
N ASP A 15 6.51 11.90 -1.80
CA ASP A 15 6.87 11.82 -0.39
C ASP A 15 5.65 11.81 0.56
N GLU A 16 4.42 11.91 0.05
CA GLU A 16 3.19 11.83 0.87
C GLU A 16 2.89 10.41 1.37
N ILE A 17 3.54 9.41 0.79
CA ILE A 17 3.43 8.00 1.20
C ILE A 17 4.82 7.36 1.29
N ASP A 18 5.02 6.49 2.28
CA ASP A 18 6.16 5.58 2.29
C ASP A 18 5.77 4.26 1.60
N VAL A 19 6.57 3.83 0.63
CA VAL A 19 6.33 2.59 -0.11
C VAL A 19 7.50 1.65 0.07
N SER A 20 7.26 0.61 0.85
CA SER A 20 8.20 -0.48 1.09
C SER A 20 7.77 -1.75 0.33
N ILE A 21 8.69 -2.34 -0.43
CA ILE A 21 8.44 -3.55 -1.24
C ILE A 21 9.42 -4.63 -0.78
N TYR A 22 8.89 -5.65 -0.10
CA TYR A 22 9.66 -6.79 0.38
C TYR A 22 9.45 -8.01 -0.52
N LEU A 23 10.51 -8.81 -0.69
CA LEU A 23 10.41 -10.11 -1.35
C LEU A 23 10.00 -11.17 -0.32
N ILE A 24 9.48 -12.31 -0.80
CA ILE A 24 9.03 -13.41 0.07
C ILE A 24 10.16 -13.95 0.97
N ASP A 25 11.40 -13.86 0.50
CA ASP A 25 12.58 -14.32 1.21
C ASP A 25 13.21 -13.25 2.14
N SER A 26 12.61 -12.05 2.21
CA SER A 26 13.08 -10.98 3.09
C SER A 26 12.69 -11.27 4.55
N PRO A 27 13.57 -10.98 5.53
CA PRO A 27 13.26 -11.22 6.95
C PRO A 27 12.02 -10.43 7.43
N GLU A 28 11.73 -9.27 6.81
CA GLU A 28 10.54 -8.46 7.08
C GLU A 28 9.25 -9.16 6.64
N ALA A 29 9.31 -10.04 5.63
CA ALA A 29 8.18 -10.84 5.15
C ALA A 29 7.96 -12.11 5.99
N ALA A 30 8.94 -12.52 6.81
CA ALA A 30 8.89 -13.78 7.56
C ALA A 30 7.74 -13.88 8.58
N ASN A 31 7.24 -12.74 9.05
CA ASN A 31 6.10 -12.67 9.98
C ASN A 31 4.73 -12.73 9.28
N TYR A 32 4.68 -12.72 7.94
CA TYR A 32 3.43 -12.71 7.18
C TYR A 32 3.21 -14.06 6.47
N VAL A 33 2.03 -14.66 6.66
CA VAL A 33 1.64 -15.90 5.98
C VAL A 33 1.21 -15.57 4.54
N LEU A 34 2.19 -15.44 3.64
CA LEU A 34 1.99 -15.13 2.23
C LEU A 34 1.48 -16.36 1.47
N ARG A 35 0.15 -16.53 1.37
CA ARG A 35 -0.48 -17.65 0.62
C ARG A 35 -0.65 -17.37 -0.88
N ALA A 36 -0.49 -16.12 -1.30
CA ALA A 36 -0.60 -15.69 -2.68
C ALA A 36 0.58 -14.77 -3.02
N ALA A 37 0.97 -14.74 -4.30
CA ALA A 37 2.20 -14.13 -4.80
C ALA A 37 2.35 -12.61 -4.53
N THR A 38 1.33 -11.92 -4.00
CA THR A 38 1.49 -10.53 -3.56
C THR A 38 0.48 -10.15 -2.49
N THR A 39 0.96 -9.63 -1.36
CA THR A 39 0.14 -9.05 -0.28
C THR A 39 0.52 -7.59 -0.14
N VAL A 40 -0.48 -6.70 -0.02
CA VAL A 40 -0.28 -5.25 0.12
C VAL A 40 -0.99 -4.79 1.38
N PHE A 41 -0.34 -3.91 2.12
CA PHE A 41 -0.88 -3.28 3.32
C PHE A 41 -0.84 -1.76 3.15
N LEU A 42 -1.83 -1.07 3.73
CA LEU A 42 -1.87 0.38 3.86
C LEU A 42 -2.18 0.71 5.33
N ASN A 43 -1.26 1.41 6.02
CA ASN A 43 -1.38 1.70 7.46
C ASN A 43 -1.70 0.44 8.29
N ASP A 44 -0.92 -0.63 8.09
CA ASP A 44 -1.11 -1.97 8.70
C ASP A 44 -2.43 -2.68 8.37
N ALA A 45 -3.31 -2.07 7.58
CA ALA A 45 -4.55 -2.67 7.11
C ALA A 45 -4.34 -3.44 5.80
N TRP A 46 -4.85 -4.67 5.74
CA TRP A 46 -4.75 -5.51 4.54
C TRP A 46 -5.56 -4.91 3.38
N VAL A 47 -4.93 -4.77 2.22
CA VAL A 47 -5.57 -4.29 0.99
C VAL A 47 -5.98 -5.48 0.13
N PRO A 48 -7.26 -5.57 -0.28
CA PRO A 48 -7.72 -6.61 -1.19
C PRO A 48 -6.92 -6.65 -2.50
N LEU A 49 -6.65 -7.85 -3.01
CA LEU A 49 -5.81 -8.06 -4.20
C LEU A 49 -6.34 -7.34 -5.45
N ASP A 50 -7.67 -7.28 -5.64
CA ASP A 50 -8.30 -6.59 -6.77
C ASP A 50 -8.01 -5.07 -6.77
N ILE A 51 -7.89 -4.47 -5.58
CA ILE A 51 -7.50 -3.07 -5.40
C ILE A 51 -5.99 -2.93 -5.62
N ALA A 52 -5.20 -3.76 -4.95
CA ALA A 52 -3.74 -3.73 -5.01
C ALA A 52 -3.15 -3.96 -6.41
N THR A 53 -3.89 -4.63 -7.30
CA THR A 53 -3.46 -4.89 -8.68
C THR A 53 -4.02 -3.89 -9.70
N SER A 54 -4.88 -2.95 -9.29
CA SER A 54 -5.46 -1.92 -10.13
C SER A 54 -4.96 -0.53 -9.71
N ALA A 55 -4.28 0.16 -10.62
CA ALA A 55 -3.72 1.48 -10.31
C ALA A 55 -4.78 2.54 -9.94
N GLY A 56 -5.92 2.55 -10.63
CA GLY A 56 -7.00 3.50 -10.34
C GLY A 56 -7.63 3.24 -8.96
N ARG A 57 -7.98 1.98 -8.69
CA ARG A 57 -8.59 1.60 -7.42
C ARG A 57 -7.65 1.81 -6.24
N MET A 58 -6.36 1.50 -6.39
CA MET A 58 -5.37 1.74 -5.34
C MET A 58 -5.21 3.24 -5.04
N GLN A 59 -5.23 4.08 -6.07
CA GLN A 59 -5.16 5.53 -5.90
C GLN A 59 -6.37 6.04 -5.11
N GLU A 60 -7.59 5.70 -5.54
CA GLU A 60 -8.83 6.09 -4.84
C GLU A 60 -8.84 5.61 -3.38
N TYR A 61 -8.31 4.40 -3.14
CA TYR A 61 -8.22 3.82 -1.81
C TYR A 61 -7.24 4.58 -0.89
N ILE A 62 -6.10 5.04 -1.41
CA ILE A 62 -5.13 5.86 -0.67
C ILE A 62 -5.72 7.24 -0.39
N GLU A 63 -6.33 7.89 -1.38
CA GLU A 63 -6.96 9.21 -1.24
C GLU A 63 -8.06 9.18 -0.17
N GLN A 64 -8.88 8.12 -0.16
CA GLN A 64 -9.91 7.93 0.86
C GLN A 64 -9.31 7.70 2.25
N ALA A 65 -8.21 6.95 2.35
CA ALA A 65 -7.52 6.73 3.62
C ALA A 65 -6.92 8.03 4.18
N GLN A 66 -6.31 8.86 3.33
CA GLN A 66 -5.79 10.18 3.71
C GLN A 66 -6.90 11.12 4.17
N ALA A 67 -8.02 11.16 3.43
CA ALA A 67 -9.18 11.97 3.80
C ALA A 67 -9.82 11.52 5.13
N SER A 68 -9.73 10.24 5.47
CA SER A 68 -10.26 9.67 6.71
C SER A 68 -9.29 9.80 7.90
N GLY A 69 -7.98 9.93 7.64
CA GLY A 69 -6.93 10.12 8.64
C GLY A 69 -6.62 11.58 8.99
N GLY A 70 -7.22 12.54 8.28
CA GLY A 70 -7.09 13.98 8.53
C GLY A 70 -7.98 14.48 9.68
N THR A 71 -7.74 14.03 10.92
CA THR A 71 -8.24 14.75 12.09
C THR A 71 -7.10 15.03 13.07
N HIS A 72 -6.74 16.33 13.14
CA HIS A 72 -5.99 17.03 14.18
C HIS A 72 -4.62 16.48 14.60
N GLU A 73 -3.56 17.24 14.31
CA GLU A 73 -2.76 17.91 15.36
C GLU A 73 -2.19 19.22 14.80
N GLY A 74 -3.01 20.27 14.88
CA GLY A 74 -2.51 21.64 14.99
C GLY A 74 -3.10 22.20 16.27
N SER A 75 -2.25 22.47 17.26
CA SER A 75 -2.39 23.48 18.32
C SER A 75 -1.12 23.52 19.14
#